data_AF-A0A8T2RWQ4-F1
#
_entry.id   AF-A0A8T2RWQ4-F1
#
_cell.length_a   1.000
_cell.length_b   1.000
_cell.length_c   1.000
_cell.angle_alpha   90.00
_cell.angle_beta   90.00
_cell.angle_gamma   90.00
#
_symmetry.space_group_name_H-M   'P 1'
#
loop_
_entity.id
_entity.type
_entity.pdbx_description
1 polymer ?
#
loop_
_entity_poly.entity_id
_entity_poly.type
_entity_poly.pdbx_seq_one_letter_code
_entity_poly.pdbx_strand_id
1 'polypeptide(L)'
;MFLAAGLGISLVYIIRPGRGSPLDSSGISSCLATNSTSTTDDAADSTIESLLNIGRNAIPTNIVSAAASSNFLGIVTFSVIFAFTLLTLGDRGELVIQLIEVINEAIMKLVFAIILVTPVGVASLVANTILSACNILLLLKSLGLYMVTVVVGLFIHTFIILPLTVVILSRQNPVHVFRSFLPALIMAISTSSSAATMPLTMQCGEDYGCERSIVQFVIPFGTNINRDGTALYEAIAVIFICQAHGVNLSVGSVIVIVLNATIAAIGTASIPNAALVSFVTILQALSLTQYISDISILFAVDWVLGMFRTAVNVWGDACACVIIDAWNKHHSRMNGFPRHTRQIGHTKMLHDEDG
;
A
#
# COMPACT_ATOMS: atom_id res chain seq x y z
N MET A 1 6.82 -6.94 2.54
CA MET A 1 6.50 -5.55 2.97
C MET A 1 7.67 -4.81 3.61
N PHE A 2 8.21 -5.22 4.77
CA PHE A 2 9.34 -4.51 5.40
C PHE A 2 10.55 -4.31 4.47
N LEU A 3 10.87 -5.31 3.66
CA LEU A 3 11.92 -5.19 2.63
C LEU A 3 11.59 -4.13 1.57
N ALA A 4 10.33 -4.01 1.17
CA ALA A 4 9.87 -3.01 0.20
C ALA A 4 9.94 -1.59 0.79
N ALA A 5 9.46 -1.41 2.02
CA ALA A 5 9.58 -0.14 2.73
C ALA A 5 11.05 0.26 2.95
N GLY A 6 11.89 -0.68 3.38
CA GLY A 6 13.33 -0.46 3.56
C GLY A 6 14.06 -0.11 2.25
N LEU A 7 13.68 -0.75 1.14
CA LEU A 7 14.16 -0.40 -0.19
C LEU A 7 13.76 1.03 -0.57
N GLY A 8 12.49 1.40 -0.36
CA GLY A 8 12.00 2.75 -0.65
C GLY A 8 12.78 3.82 0.12
N ILE A 9 13.00 3.59 1.41
CA ILE A 9 13.79 4.48 2.28
C ILE A 9 15.23 4.59 1.77
N SER A 10 15.86 3.47 1.43
CA SER A 10 17.22 3.46 0.91
C SER A 10 17.32 4.30 -0.36
N LEU A 11 16.38 4.15 -1.30
CA LEU A 11 16.37 4.88 -2.55
C LEU A 11 16.11 6.38 -2.38
N VAL A 12 15.16 6.77 -1.53
CA VAL A 12 14.86 8.20 -1.30
C VAL A 12 16.00 8.94 -0.59
N TYR A 13 16.80 8.25 0.23
CA TYR A 13 18.01 8.83 0.82
C TYR A 13 19.20 8.93 -0.14
N ILE A 14 19.28 8.03 -1.13
CA ILE A 14 20.30 8.05 -2.18
C ILE A 14 19.97 9.13 -3.22
N ILE A 15 18.75 9.12 -3.77
CA ILE A 15 18.33 10.02 -4.85
C ILE A 15 18.03 11.42 -4.33
N ARG A 16 17.50 11.52 -3.10
CA ARG A 16 17.09 12.77 -2.44
C ARG A 16 16.20 13.64 -3.34
N PRO A 17 15.02 13.15 -3.76
CA PRO A 17 14.14 13.86 -4.68
C PRO A 17 13.66 15.22 -4.14
N GLY A 18 13.57 15.39 -2.82
CA GLY A 18 13.20 16.66 -2.18
C GLY A 18 14.37 17.65 -2.00
N ARG A 19 15.57 17.36 -2.54
CA ARG A 19 16.74 18.22 -2.38
C ARG A 19 16.50 19.63 -2.95
N GLY A 20 16.87 20.64 -2.17
CA GLY A 20 16.70 22.05 -2.53
C GLY A 20 15.41 22.67 -2.00
N SER A 21 14.70 21.95 -1.13
CA SER A 21 13.53 22.39 -0.39
C SER A 21 12.50 23.15 -1.25
N PRO A 22 12.00 22.54 -2.34
CA PRO A 22 11.09 23.20 -3.29
C PRO A 22 9.76 23.69 -2.68
N LEU A 23 9.39 23.19 -1.50
CA LEU A 23 8.16 23.55 -0.78
C LEU A 23 8.44 24.42 0.46
N ASP A 24 9.70 24.72 0.76
CA ASP A 24 10.07 25.51 1.93
C ASP A 24 9.72 26.99 1.71
N SER A 25 8.83 27.44 2.58
CA SER A 25 8.27 28.78 2.65
C SER A 25 9.15 29.77 3.40
N SER A 26 10.31 29.38 3.94
CA SER A 26 11.22 30.31 4.64
C SER A 26 11.82 31.40 3.74
N GLY A 27 11.65 31.32 2.41
CA GLY A 27 11.90 32.40 1.45
C GLY A 27 10.72 33.36 1.19
N ILE A 28 9.55 33.15 1.81
CA ILE A 28 8.29 33.88 1.57
C ILE A 28 8.30 35.32 2.08
N SER A 29 9.32 35.79 2.80
CA SER A 29 9.41 37.20 3.21
C SER A 29 9.48 38.21 2.04
N SER A 30 9.61 37.78 0.78
CA SER A 30 9.69 38.68 -0.38
C SER A 30 8.49 38.67 -1.35
N CYS A 31 7.52 37.74 -1.22
CA CYS A 31 6.53 37.55 -2.29
C CYS A 31 5.06 37.72 -1.88
N LEU A 32 4.65 37.35 -0.67
CA LEU A 32 3.26 37.57 -0.21
C LEU A 32 3.25 37.82 1.31
N ALA A 33 2.92 39.04 1.71
CA ALA A 33 2.66 39.37 3.11
C ALA A 33 1.35 38.71 3.55
N THR A 34 1.44 37.61 4.30
CA THR A 34 0.34 37.13 5.14
C THR A 34 0.95 36.57 6.42
N ASN A 35 0.59 37.19 7.55
CA ASN A 35 1.08 36.87 8.88
C ASN A 35 0.82 35.40 9.20
N SER A 36 1.88 34.60 9.26
CA SER A 36 1.88 33.30 9.93
C SER A 36 3.03 33.31 10.92
N THR A 37 2.68 33.41 12.20
CA THR A 37 3.58 33.27 13.34
C THR A 37 4.31 31.95 13.24
N SER A 38 5.61 32.02 12.99
CA SER A 38 6.55 30.91 13.11
C SER A 38 6.75 30.57 14.59
N THR A 39 6.11 29.51 15.07
CA THR A 39 6.56 28.82 16.28
C THR A 39 7.67 27.86 15.86
N THR A 40 8.91 28.29 16.10
CA THR A 40 10.09 27.44 16.10
C THR A 40 10.02 26.53 17.33
N ASP A 41 9.35 25.39 17.20
CA ASP A 41 9.50 24.32 18.18
C ASP A 41 10.51 23.32 17.62
N ASP A 42 11.76 23.51 18.05
CA ASP A 42 12.82 22.51 17.96
C ASP A 42 12.41 21.26 18.77
N ALA A 43 11.60 20.40 18.18
CA ALA A 43 11.26 19.11 18.77
C ALA A 43 12.38 18.10 18.46
N ALA A 44 13.52 18.27 19.13
CA ALA A 44 14.43 17.15 19.41
C ALA A 44 13.76 16.23 20.44
N ASP A 45 12.64 15.63 20.05
CA ASP A 45 11.92 14.71 20.93
C ASP A 45 12.71 13.40 20.96
N SER A 46 13.17 13.03 22.15
CA SER A 46 14.00 11.84 22.35
C SER A 46 13.28 10.63 21.75
N THR A 47 14.01 9.75 21.06
CA THR A 47 13.42 8.56 20.40
C THR A 47 12.56 7.71 21.33
N ILE A 48 12.77 7.80 22.63
CA ILE A 48 11.97 7.13 23.66
C ILE A 48 10.61 7.82 23.85
N GLU A 49 10.56 9.16 23.92
CA GLU A 49 9.29 9.91 24.02
C GLU A 49 8.44 9.73 22.75
N SER A 50 9.04 9.75 21.56
CA SER A 50 8.29 9.45 20.34
C SER A 50 7.70 8.03 20.35
N LEU A 51 8.46 7.04 20.83
CA LEU A 51 7.95 5.66 20.96
C LEU A 51 6.89 5.53 22.06
N LEU A 52 7.02 6.24 23.18
CA LEU A 52 6.02 6.28 24.25
C LEU A 52 4.74 6.98 23.80
N ASN A 53 4.85 8.07 23.04
CA ASN A 53 3.72 8.78 22.46
C ASN A 53 3.00 7.92 21.42
N ILE A 54 3.72 7.13 20.62
CA ILE A 54 3.13 6.12 19.74
C ILE A 54 2.38 5.06 20.54
N GLY A 55 2.99 4.53 21.61
CA GLY A 55 2.35 3.53 22.48
C GLY A 55 1.09 4.06 23.17
N ARG A 56 1.12 5.30 23.66
CA ARG A 56 -0.04 5.98 24.26
C ARG A 56 -1.13 6.26 23.23
N ASN A 57 -0.76 6.68 22.02
CA ASN A 57 -1.72 6.96 20.96
C ASN A 57 -2.32 5.69 20.33
N ALA A 58 -1.63 4.56 20.40
CA ALA A 58 -2.13 3.26 19.94
C ALA A 58 -3.28 2.72 20.81
N ILE A 59 -3.35 3.06 22.09
CA ILE A 59 -4.45 2.66 22.98
C ILE A 59 -5.27 3.90 23.33
N PRO A 60 -6.31 4.24 22.53
CA PRO A 60 -7.11 5.42 22.81
C PRO A 60 -7.91 5.22 24.09
N THR A 61 -7.85 6.20 25.00
CA THR A 61 -8.69 6.20 26.21
C THR A 61 -10.18 6.34 25.90
N ASN A 62 -10.50 6.92 24.74
CA ASN A 62 -11.87 7.07 24.24
C ASN A 62 -11.89 7.03 22.71
N ILE A 63 -12.61 6.05 22.13
CA ILE A 63 -12.67 5.84 20.67
C ILE A 63 -13.43 6.95 19.94
N VAL A 64 -14.48 7.51 20.55
CA VAL A 64 -15.28 8.59 19.97
C VAL A 64 -14.46 9.88 19.91
N SER A 65 -13.72 10.15 21.00
CA SER A 65 -12.76 11.26 21.02
C SER A 65 -11.61 11.03 20.04
N ALA A 66 -11.10 9.81 19.91
CA ALA A 66 -10.05 9.47 18.94
C ALA A 66 -10.51 9.70 17.50
N ALA A 67 -11.76 9.34 17.16
CA ALA A 67 -12.36 9.62 15.87
C ALA A 67 -12.50 11.13 15.59
N ALA A 68 -12.90 11.91 16.61
CA ALA A 68 -13.03 13.36 16.49
C ALA A 68 -11.67 14.09 16.41
N SER A 69 -10.65 13.58 17.10
CA SER A 69 -9.29 14.15 17.16
C SER A 69 -8.35 13.59 16.08
N SER A 70 -8.86 12.80 15.13
CA SER A 70 -8.10 12.19 14.05
C SER A 70 -6.93 11.31 14.52
N ASN A 71 -7.01 10.66 15.69
CA ASN A 71 -6.01 9.69 16.13
C ASN A 71 -6.21 8.33 15.41
N PHE A 72 -5.73 8.25 14.16
CA PHE A 72 -5.94 7.06 13.33
C PHE A 72 -5.23 5.81 13.85
N LEU A 73 -4.04 5.95 14.46
CA LEU A 73 -3.31 4.80 15.02
C LEU A 73 -4.11 4.11 16.13
N GLY A 74 -4.75 4.90 17.00
CA GLY A 74 -5.63 4.37 18.03
C GLY A 74 -6.89 3.72 17.47
N ILE A 75 -7.47 4.30 16.41
CA ILE A 75 -8.64 3.74 15.73
C ILE A 75 -8.29 2.39 15.09
N VAL A 76 -7.18 2.28 14.35
CA VAL A 76 -6.74 1.03 13.72
C VAL A 76 -6.48 -0.05 14.77
N THR A 77 -5.74 0.29 15.83
CA THR A 77 -5.43 -0.67 16.91
C THR A 77 -6.70 -1.18 17.58
N PHE A 78 -7.64 -0.27 17.90
CA PHE A 78 -8.95 -0.64 18.42
C PHE A 78 -9.72 -1.52 17.45
N SER A 79 -9.78 -1.17 16.16
CA SER A 79 -10.50 -1.94 15.14
C SER A 79 -9.98 -3.37 15.01
N VAL A 80 -8.66 -3.59 15.09
CA VAL A 80 -8.07 -4.94 15.06
C VAL A 80 -8.46 -5.76 16.28
N ILE A 81 -8.35 -5.18 17.48
CA ILE A 81 -8.73 -5.86 18.74
C ILE A 81 -10.23 -6.14 18.76
N PHE A 82 -11.04 -5.18 18.30
CA PHE A 82 -12.49 -5.29 18.22
C PHE A 82 -12.91 -6.38 17.23
N ALA A 83 -12.30 -6.40 16.03
CA ALA A 83 -12.54 -7.46 15.04
C ALA A 83 -12.16 -8.85 15.59
N PHE A 84 -11.00 -8.97 16.24
CA PHE A 84 -10.59 -10.23 16.87
C PHE A 84 -11.59 -10.67 17.96
N THR A 85 -12.07 -9.73 18.78
CA THR A 85 -13.07 -10.02 19.81
C THR A 85 -14.37 -10.51 19.17
N LEU A 86 -14.87 -9.84 18.11
CA LEU A 86 -16.08 -10.26 17.41
C LEU A 86 -15.98 -11.70 16.87
N LEU A 87 -14.81 -12.11 16.35
CA LEU A 87 -14.59 -13.48 15.89
C LEU A 87 -14.72 -14.52 17.01
N THR A 88 -14.46 -14.15 18.28
CA THR A 88 -14.64 -15.05 19.42
C THR A 88 -16.10 -15.19 19.88
N LEU A 89 -17.00 -14.32 19.42
CA LEU A 89 -18.42 -14.31 19.81
C LEU A 89 -19.31 -15.23 18.96
N GLY A 90 -18.76 -15.93 17.96
CA GLY A 90 -19.50 -16.84 17.08
C GLY A 90 -20.64 -16.13 16.33
N ASP A 91 -21.83 -16.75 16.30
CA ASP A 91 -23.01 -16.28 15.55
C ASP A 91 -23.42 -14.83 15.89
N ARG A 92 -23.16 -14.37 17.13
CA ARG A 92 -23.47 -12.98 17.53
C ARG A 92 -22.47 -11.98 16.96
N GLY A 93 -21.22 -12.38 16.80
CA GLY A 93 -20.18 -11.55 16.18
C GLY A 93 -20.41 -11.40 14.69
N GLU A 94 -20.88 -12.47 14.04
CA GLU A 94 -21.18 -12.52 12.60
C GLU A 94 -22.16 -11.42 12.15
N LEU A 95 -23.24 -11.19 12.92
CA LEU A 95 -24.21 -10.13 12.61
C LEU A 95 -23.56 -8.74 12.55
N VAL A 96 -22.65 -8.46 13.49
CA VAL A 96 -21.95 -7.16 13.54
C VAL A 96 -20.93 -7.05 12.41
N ILE A 97 -20.23 -8.13 12.08
CA ILE A 97 -19.29 -8.18 10.95
C ILE A 97 -20.02 -7.88 9.65
N GLN A 98 -21.16 -8.53 9.39
CA GLN A 98 -21.97 -8.28 8.20
C GLN A 98 -22.47 -6.84 8.12
N LEU A 99 -22.89 -6.25 9.25
CA LEU A 99 -23.26 -4.83 9.29
C LEU A 99 -22.08 -3.93 8.89
N ILE A 100 -20.88 -4.20 9.42
CA ILE A 100 -19.66 -3.44 9.10
C ILE A 100 -19.30 -3.59 7.62
N GLU A 101 -19.43 -4.78 7.04
CA GLU A 101 -19.19 -5.03 5.63
C GLU A 101 -20.13 -4.21 4.73
N VAL A 102 -21.43 -4.17 5.05
CA VAL A 102 -22.42 -3.36 4.30
C VAL A 102 -22.10 -1.87 4.40
N ILE A 103 -21.71 -1.40 5.59
CA ILE A 103 -21.27 0.00 5.78
C ILE A 103 -20.02 0.28 4.94
N ASN A 104 -19.04 -0.62 4.95
CA ASN A 104 -17.84 -0.49 4.15
C ASN A 104 -18.18 -0.45 2.65
N GLU A 105 -19.07 -1.31 2.16
CA GLU A 105 -19.50 -1.29 0.75
C GLU A 105 -20.19 0.05 0.39
N ALA A 106 -21.03 0.59 1.27
CA ALA A 106 -21.66 1.88 1.07
C ALA A 106 -20.64 3.03 1.03
N ILE A 107 -19.68 3.03 1.96
CA ILE A 107 -18.56 4.00 1.97
C ILE A 107 -17.75 3.88 0.68
N MET A 108 -17.47 2.66 0.22
CA MET A 108 -16.73 2.45 -1.01
C MET A 108 -17.46 2.99 -2.25
N LYS A 109 -18.78 2.82 -2.33
CA LYS A 109 -19.59 3.44 -3.39
C LYS A 109 -19.49 4.97 -3.37
N LEU A 110 -19.51 5.56 -2.18
CA LEU A 110 -19.33 7.01 -2.00
C LEU A 110 -17.91 7.45 -2.42
N VAL A 111 -16.88 6.69 -2.07
CA VAL A 111 -15.50 6.95 -2.52
C VAL A 111 -15.40 6.91 -4.04
N PHE A 112 -16.02 5.94 -4.73
CA PHE A 112 -16.06 5.91 -6.20
C PHE A 112 -16.76 7.13 -6.79
N ALA A 113 -17.84 7.61 -6.17
CA ALA A 113 -18.51 8.84 -6.59
C ALA A 113 -17.60 10.08 -6.46
N ILE A 114 -16.79 10.16 -5.40
CA ILE A 114 -15.80 11.23 -5.21
C ILE A 114 -14.67 11.12 -6.24
N ILE A 115 -14.20 9.90 -6.54
CA ILE A 115 -13.15 9.64 -7.55
C ILE A 115 -13.55 10.22 -8.92
N LEU A 116 -14.84 10.18 -9.29
CA LEU A 116 -15.35 10.79 -10.53
C LEU A 116 -15.16 12.32 -10.60
N VAL A 117 -15.26 13.01 -9.46
CA VAL A 117 -15.09 14.48 -9.35
C VAL A 117 -13.61 14.86 -9.13
N THR A 118 -12.81 13.90 -8.69
CA THR A 118 -11.40 14.09 -8.33
C THR A 118 -10.54 14.72 -9.43
N PRO A 119 -10.70 14.44 -10.74
CA PRO A 119 -9.93 15.13 -11.77
C PRO A 119 -9.99 16.66 -11.68
N VAL A 120 -11.16 17.22 -11.32
CA VAL A 120 -11.34 18.67 -11.15
C VAL A 120 -10.67 19.17 -9.87
N GLY A 121 -10.85 18.45 -8.75
CA GLY A 121 -10.22 18.81 -7.47
C GLY A 121 -8.70 18.82 -7.54
N VAL A 122 -8.13 17.83 -8.24
CA VAL A 122 -6.69 17.68 -8.43
C VAL A 122 -6.14 18.75 -9.35
N ALA A 123 -6.83 19.04 -10.45
CA ALA A 123 -6.44 20.14 -11.33
C ALA A 123 -6.37 21.47 -10.54
N SER A 124 -7.31 21.72 -9.63
CA SER A 124 -7.30 22.90 -8.76
C SER A 124 -6.16 22.90 -7.74
N LEU A 125 -5.88 21.76 -7.10
CA LEU A 125 -4.78 21.63 -6.13
C LEU A 125 -3.40 21.77 -6.78
N VAL A 126 -3.23 21.15 -7.96
CA VAL A 126 -2.03 21.29 -8.78
C VAL A 126 -1.87 22.73 -9.24
N ALA A 127 -2.94 23.38 -9.72
CA ALA A 127 -2.87 24.79 -10.08
C ALA A 127 -2.47 25.67 -8.89
N ASN A 128 -3.06 25.46 -7.71
CA ASN A 128 -2.73 26.23 -6.50
C ASN A 128 -1.27 26.05 -6.03
N THR A 129 -0.76 24.81 -6.06
CA THR A 129 0.64 24.51 -5.71
C THR A 129 1.61 25.08 -6.73
N ILE A 130 1.29 25.01 -8.03
CA ILE A 130 2.05 25.65 -9.11
C ILE A 130 2.11 27.18 -8.91
N LEU A 131 0.98 27.81 -8.56
CA LEU A 131 0.91 29.25 -8.31
C LEU A 131 1.66 29.68 -7.04
N SER A 132 1.70 28.80 -6.03
CA SER A 132 2.38 29.06 -4.75
C SER A 132 3.88 28.77 -4.80
N ALA A 133 4.35 28.05 -5.82
CA ALA A 133 5.75 27.68 -5.97
C ALA A 133 6.58 28.86 -6.51
N CYS A 134 7.56 29.30 -5.73
CA CYS A 134 8.50 30.36 -6.15
C CYS A 134 9.33 29.94 -7.38
N ASN A 135 9.65 28.64 -7.51
CA ASN A 135 10.40 28.07 -8.64
C ASN A 135 9.70 26.83 -9.21
N ILE A 136 8.80 27.04 -10.17
CA ILE A 136 8.03 25.97 -10.83
C ILE A 136 8.91 24.86 -11.41
N LEU A 137 10.08 25.24 -11.96
CA LEU A 137 11.01 24.31 -12.60
C LEU A 137 11.68 23.41 -11.56
N LEU A 138 11.99 23.94 -10.37
CA LEU A 138 12.55 23.17 -9.27
C LEU A 138 11.51 22.19 -8.72
N LEU A 139 10.27 22.65 -8.54
CA LEU A 139 9.17 21.81 -8.07
C LEU A 139 8.89 20.64 -9.03
N LEU A 140 8.76 20.92 -10.33
CA LEU A 140 8.55 19.90 -11.37
C LEU A 140 9.73 18.92 -11.42
N LYS A 141 10.96 19.39 -11.29
CA LYS A 141 12.15 18.54 -11.26
C LYS A 141 12.13 17.61 -10.04
N SER A 142 11.82 18.13 -8.85
CA SER A 142 11.73 17.35 -7.62
C SER A 142 10.59 16.32 -7.67
N LEU A 143 9.43 16.69 -8.21
CA LEU A 143 8.30 15.79 -8.38
C LEU A 143 8.58 14.70 -9.43
N GLY A 144 9.29 15.04 -10.51
CA GLY A 144 9.78 14.07 -11.50
C GLY A 144 10.79 13.09 -10.91
N LEU A 145 11.75 13.58 -10.12
CA LEU A 145 12.70 12.73 -9.38
C LEU A 145 12.00 11.82 -8.37
N TYR A 146 10.97 12.32 -7.69
CA TYR A 146 10.12 11.53 -6.80
C TYR A 146 9.44 10.39 -7.56
N MET A 147 8.78 10.69 -8.68
CA MET A 147 8.16 9.69 -9.56
C MET A 147 9.16 8.61 -10.00
N VAL A 148 10.33 9.02 -10.48
CA VAL A 148 11.39 8.09 -10.89
C VAL A 148 11.84 7.23 -9.70
N THR A 149 12.00 7.82 -8.51
CA THR A 149 12.40 7.09 -7.29
C THR A 149 11.41 6.00 -6.93
N VAL A 150 10.10 6.31 -6.96
CA VAL A 150 9.03 5.33 -6.71
C VAL A 150 9.04 4.23 -7.77
N VAL A 151 9.03 4.59 -9.05
CA VAL A 151 9.00 3.62 -10.16
C VAL A 151 10.22 2.71 -10.09
N VAL A 152 11.43 3.25 -9.94
CA VAL A 152 12.66 2.45 -9.80
C VAL A 152 12.56 1.50 -8.60
N GLY A 153 12.06 1.96 -7.45
CA GLY A 153 11.86 1.10 -6.29
C GLY A 153 10.88 -0.04 -6.54
N LEU A 154 9.74 0.24 -7.17
CA LEU A 154 8.74 -0.78 -7.53
C LEU A 154 9.30 -1.79 -8.55
N PHE A 155 10.10 -1.34 -9.51
CA PHE A 155 10.75 -2.21 -10.49
C PHE A 155 11.81 -3.10 -9.83
N ILE A 156 12.67 -2.54 -8.97
CA ILE A 156 13.65 -3.33 -8.22
C ILE A 156 12.94 -4.38 -7.35
N HIS A 157 11.85 -4.00 -6.67
CA HIS A 157 11.09 -4.95 -5.86
C HIS A 157 10.47 -6.06 -6.71
N THR A 158 9.87 -5.70 -7.84
CA THR A 158 9.21 -6.63 -8.78
C THR A 158 10.15 -7.60 -9.47
N PHE A 159 11.31 -7.12 -9.92
CA PHE A 159 12.23 -7.90 -10.77
C PHE A 159 13.43 -8.48 -10.03
N ILE A 160 13.73 -8.00 -8.82
CA ILE A 160 14.87 -8.47 -8.03
C ILE A 160 14.38 -9.11 -6.73
N ILE A 161 13.69 -8.37 -5.86
CA ILE A 161 13.37 -8.86 -4.52
C ILE A 161 12.37 -10.03 -4.56
N LEU A 162 11.23 -9.87 -5.23
CA LEU A 162 10.19 -10.91 -5.31
C LEU A 162 10.67 -12.17 -6.07
N PRO A 163 11.35 -12.07 -7.23
CA PRO A 163 11.95 -13.23 -7.88
C PRO A 163 12.98 -13.95 -7.01
N LEU A 164 13.78 -13.19 -6.25
CA LEU A 164 14.78 -13.77 -5.35
C LEU A 164 14.11 -14.56 -4.22
N THR A 165 13.01 -14.07 -3.64
CA THR A 165 12.26 -14.84 -2.63
C THR A 165 11.66 -16.11 -3.21
N VAL A 166 11.14 -16.07 -4.44
CA VAL A 166 10.67 -17.28 -5.15
C VAL A 166 11.80 -18.29 -5.32
N VAL A 167 12.97 -17.87 -5.82
CA VAL A 167 14.12 -18.78 -6.02
C VAL A 167 14.60 -19.38 -4.70
N ILE A 168 14.78 -18.55 -3.67
CA ILE A 168 15.34 -19.01 -2.39
C ILE A 168 14.37 -19.93 -1.66
N LEU A 169 13.08 -19.57 -1.60
CA LEU A 169 12.11 -20.28 -0.76
C LEU A 169 11.44 -21.45 -1.48
N SER A 170 11.13 -21.32 -2.77
CA SER A 170 10.39 -22.35 -3.53
C SER A 170 11.26 -23.14 -4.51
N ARG A 171 12.47 -22.65 -4.83
CA ARG A 171 13.36 -23.18 -5.88
C ARG A 171 12.69 -23.28 -7.26
N GLN A 172 11.63 -22.52 -7.50
CA GLN A 172 10.97 -22.41 -8.79
C GLN A 172 11.67 -21.39 -9.68
N ASN A 173 11.49 -21.51 -11.00
CA ASN A 173 12.00 -20.54 -11.96
C ASN A 173 11.11 -19.28 -11.96
N PRO A 174 11.60 -18.12 -11.47
CA PRO A 174 10.77 -16.92 -11.33
C PRO A 174 10.34 -16.34 -12.67
N VAL A 175 11.09 -16.56 -13.75
CA VAL A 175 10.73 -16.09 -15.10
C VAL A 175 9.52 -16.86 -15.62
N HIS A 176 9.44 -18.16 -15.31
CA HIS A 176 8.29 -18.97 -15.67
C HIS A 176 7.05 -18.52 -14.91
N VAL A 177 7.17 -18.30 -13.59
CA VAL A 177 6.09 -17.75 -12.76
C VAL A 177 5.62 -16.42 -13.32
N PHE A 178 6.54 -15.49 -13.61
CA PHE A 178 6.18 -14.16 -14.11
C PHE A 178 5.41 -14.22 -15.42
N ARG A 179 5.82 -15.10 -16.34
CA ARG A 179 5.11 -15.31 -17.62
C ARG A 179 3.71 -15.85 -17.42
N SER A 180 3.51 -16.77 -16.48
CA SER A 180 2.19 -17.36 -16.24
C SER A 180 1.19 -16.37 -15.60
N PHE A 181 1.68 -15.42 -14.81
CA PHE A 181 0.83 -14.38 -14.20
C PHE A 181 0.75 -13.08 -15.01
N LEU A 182 1.42 -12.99 -16.16
CA LEU A 182 1.46 -11.79 -16.99
C LEU A 182 0.06 -11.21 -17.34
N PRO A 183 -0.97 -12.02 -17.67
CA PRO A 183 -2.32 -11.50 -17.91
C PRO A 183 -2.90 -10.74 -16.70
N ALA A 184 -2.73 -11.29 -15.49
CA ALA A 184 -3.16 -10.65 -14.26
C ALA A 184 -2.38 -9.34 -14.00
N LEU A 185 -1.06 -9.31 -14.25
CA LEU A 185 -0.26 -8.10 -14.08
C LEU A 185 -0.68 -6.98 -15.03
N ILE A 186 -0.98 -7.31 -16.29
CA ILE A 186 -1.48 -6.33 -17.27
C ILE A 186 -2.85 -5.77 -16.84
N MET A 187 -3.73 -6.64 -16.35
CA MET A 187 -5.03 -6.23 -15.80
C MET A 187 -4.88 -5.35 -14.55
N ALA A 188 -3.93 -5.66 -13.67
CA ALA A 188 -3.63 -4.86 -12.48
C ALA A 188 -3.15 -3.44 -12.83
N ILE A 189 -2.27 -3.31 -13.83
CA ILE A 189 -1.83 -2.00 -14.35
C ILE A 189 -3.03 -1.24 -14.92
N SER A 190 -3.87 -1.92 -15.71
CA SER A 190 -4.98 -1.29 -16.43
C SER A 190 -6.11 -0.84 -15.50
N THR A 191 -6.45 -1.65 -14.50
CA THR A 191 -7.55 -1.37 -13.57
C THR A 191 -7.12 -0.59 -12.34
N SER A 192 -5.82 -0.58 -12.02
CA SER A 192 -5.27 -0.05 -10.78
C SER A 192 -5.94 -0.62 -9.51
N SER A 193 -6.59 -1.79 -9.59
CA SER A 193 -7.27 -2.44 -8.47
C SER A 193 -6.85 -3.90 -8.31
N SER A 194 -6.30 -4.23 -7.12
CA SER A 194 -5.93 -5.61 -6.77
C SER A 194 -7.18 -6.48 -6.63
N ALA A 195 -8.27 -5.94 -6.06
CA ALA A 195 -9.53 -6.66 -5.91
C ALA A 195 -10.20 -6.97 -7.26
N ALA A 196 -10.18 -6.03 -8.20
CA ALA A 196 -10.73 -6.26 -9.54
C ALA A 196 -9.93 -7.29 -10.34
N THR A 197 -8.64 -7.43 -10.03
CA THR A 197 -7.73 -8.36 -10.72
C THR A 197 -7.72 -9.76 -10.09
N MET A 198 -8.13 -9.88 -8.83
CA MET A 198 -8.07 -11.12 -8.04
C MET A 198 -8.61 -12.37 -8.78
N PRO A 199 -9.78 -12.35 -9.45
CA PRO A 199 -10.28 -13.55 -10.13
C PRO A 199 -9.34 -14.05 -11.24
N LEU A 200 -8.75 -13.12 -12.00
CA LEU A 200 -7.79 -13.44 -13.05
C LEU A 200 -6.46 -13.93 -12.48
N THR A 201 -6.01 -13.36 -11.35
CA THR A 201 -4.83 -13.85 -10.62
C THR A 201 -5.03 -15.29 -10.14
N MET A 202 -6.23 -15.61 -9.63
CA MET A 202 -6.57 -16.98 -9.21
C MET A 202 -6.53 -17.95 -10.39
N GLN A 203 -7.12 -17.58 -11.51
CA GLN A 203 -7.08 -18.39 -12.73
C GLN A 203 -5.63 -18.64 -13.19
N CYS A 204 -4.78 -17.60 -13.22
CA CYS A 204 -3.35 -17.75 -13.57
C CYS A 204 -2.62 -18.70 -12.61
N GLY A 205 -2.98 -18.70 -11.32
CA GLY A 205 -2.42 -19.61 -10.33
C GLY A 205 -2.85 -21.06 -10.53
N GLU A 206 -4.13 -21.30 -10.85
CA GLU A 206 -4.62 -22.64 -11.21
C GLU A 206 -3.96 -23.15 -12.51
N ASP A 207 -3.83 -22.28 -13.52
CA ASP A 207 -3.21 -22.60 -14.82
C ASP A 207 -1.68 -22.85 -14.69
N TYR A 208 -1.02 -22.18 -13.75
CA TYR A 208 0.38 -22.47 -13.39
C TYR A 208 0.54 -23.86 -12.73
N GLY A 209 -0.55 -24.42 -12.18
CA GLY A 209 -0.56 -25.72 -11.52
C GLY A 209 -0.44 -25.66 -10.00
N CYS A 210 -0.77 -24.52 -9.37
CA CYS A 210 -0.97 -24.45 -7.92
C CYS A 210 -2.24 -25.20 -7.52
N GLU A 211 -2.25 -25.78 -6.31
CA GLU A 211 -3.44 -26.44 -5.78
C GLU A 211 -4.57 -25.43 -5.56
N ARG A 212 -5.77 -25.75 -6.03
CA ARG A 212 -6.94 -24.87 -5.96
C ARG A 212 -7.25 -24.38 -4.55
N SER A 213 -7.10 -25.24 -3.55
CA SER A 213 -7.29 -24.90 -2.13
C SER A 213 -6.34 -23.78 -1.68
N ILE A 214 -5.08 -23.82 -2.12
CA ILE A 214 -4.05 -22.82 -1.81
C ILE A 214 -4.35 -21.53 -2.56
N VAL A 215 -4.69 -21.61 -3.85
CA VAL A 215 -5.06 -20.43 -4.67
C VAL A 215 -6.23 -19.68 -4.05
N GLN A 216 -7.31 -20.38 -3.68
CA GLN A 216 -8.52 -19.81 -3.10
C GLN A 216 -8.33 -19.21 -1.72
N PHE A 217 -7.27 -19.61 -1.00
CA PHE A 217 -6.95 -19.04 0.30
C PHE A 217 -5.94 -17.89 0.19
N VAL A 218 -4.79 -18.16 -0.43
CA VAL A 218 -3.63 -17.25 -0.40
C VAL A 218 -3.88 -15.98 -1.22
N ILE A 219 -4.50 -16.07 -2.40
CA ILE A 219 -4.66 -14.90 -3.27
C ILE A 219 -5.69 -13.92 -2.69
N PRO A 220 -6.92 -14.34 -2.27
CA PRO A 220 -7.87 -13.41 -1.67
C PRO A 220 -7.36 -12.80 -0.35
N PHE A 221 -6.65 -13.58 0.47
CA PHE A 221 -6.03 -13.10 1.70
C PHE A 221 -4.91 -12.09 1.40
N GLY A 222 -4.02 -12.42 0.45
CA GLY A 222 -2.93 -11.57 0.00
C GLY A 222 -3.41 -10.24 -0.55
N THR A 223 -4.44 -10.23 -1.38
CA THR A 223 -4.95 -9.00 -2.02
C THR A 223 -5.34 -7.91 -1.01
N ASN A 224 -5.73 -8.28 0.22
CA ASN A 224 -6.05 -7.32 1.27
C ASN A 224 -4.84 -6.95 2.14
N ILE A 225 -3.95 -7.90 2.45
CA ILE A 225 -2.88 -7.70 3.44
C ILE A 225 -1.54 -7.36 2.79
N ASN A 226 -1.22 -7.99 1.65
CA ASN A 226 0.04 -7.85 0.96
C ASN A 226 0.04 -6.60 0.07
N ARG A 227 0.49 -5.50 0.67
CA ARG A 227 0.52 -4.16 0.09
C ARG A 227 1.95 -3.61 0.00
N ASP A 228 2.87 -4.44 -0.49
CA ASP A 228 4.29 -4.12 -0.64
C ASP A 228 4.59 -2.82 -1.39
N GLY A 229 3.94 -2.63 -2.55
CA GLY A 229 4.09 -1.41 -3.33
C GLY A 229 3.56 -0.19 -2.58
N THR A 230 2.50 -0.34 -1.79
CA THR A 230 1.94 0.73 -0.97
C THR A 230 2.89 1.13 0.15
N ALA A 231 3.46 0.17 0.90
CA ALA A 231 4.42 0.49 1.94
C ALA A 231 5.70 1.17 1.39
N LEU A 232 6.19 0.72 0.22
CA LEU A 232 7.33 1.34 -0.47
C LEU A 232 7.01 2.79 -0.89
N TYR A 233 5.87 2.98 -1.54
CA TYR A 233 5.39 4.30 -1.98
C TYR A 233 5.21 5.24 -0.79
N GLU A 234 4.58 4.76 0.28
CA GLU A 234 4.28 5.56 1.45
C GLU A 234 5.54 6.06 2.14
N ALA A 235 6.52 5.17 2.30
CA ALA A 235 7.80 5.52 2.89
C ALA A 235 8.58 6.55 2.06
N ILE A 236 8.59 6.42 0.73
CA ILE A 236 9.25 7.41 -0.15
C ILE A 236 8.55 8.76 -0.08
N ALA A 237 7.21 8.78 -0.14
CA ALA A 237 6.41 9.99 -0.14
C ALA A 237 6.56 10.82 1.14
N VAL A 238 6.48 10.19 2.31
CA VAL A 238 6.64 10.90 3.59
C VAL A 238 8.04 11.50 3.71
N ILE A 239 9.09 10.74 3.34
CA ILE A 239 10.46 11.26 3.37
C ILE A 239 10.65 12.35 2.31
N PHE A 240 10.03 12.23 1.13
CA PHE A 240 10.05 13.27 0.11
C PHE A 240 9.44 14.58 0.63
N ILE A 241 8.29 14.53 1.29
CA ILE A 241 7.65 15.72 1.90
C ILE A 241 8.59 16.35 2.94
N CYS A 242 9.19 15.53 3.81
CA CYS A 242 10.15 16.02 4.81
C CYS A 242 11.36 16.69 4.14
N GLN A 243 11.95 16.07 3.12
CA GLN A 243 13.07 16.63 2.36
C GLN A 243 12.68 17.92 1.64
N ALA A 244 11.45 17.99 1.10
CA ALA A 244 10.94 19.14 0.36
C ALA A 244 10.74 20.38 1.23
N HIS A 245 10.62 20.19 2.55
CA HIS A 245 10.58 21.24 3.57
C HIS A 245 11.91 21.40 4.34
N GLY A 246 12.96 20.68 3.95
CA GLY A 246 14.25 20.74 4.64
C GLY A 246 14.24 20.13 6.05
N VAL A 247 13.22 19.35 6.41
CA VAL A 247 13.10 18.71 7.72
C VAL A 247 14.09 17.55 7.83
N ASN A 248 14.96 17.61 8.84
CA ASN A 248 15.90 16.53 9.13
C ASN A 248 15.21 15.43 9.93
N LEU A 249 15.12 14.24 9.34
CA LEU A 249 14.57 13.07 10.01
C LEU A 249 15.65 12.38 10.85
N SER A 250 15.33 12.13 12.12
CA SER A 250 16.15 11.27 12.98
C SER A 250 16.04 9.80 12.55
N VAL A 251 17.02 8.98 12.96
CA VAL A 251 16.95 7.52 12.74
C VAL A 251 15.69 6.92 13.37
N GLY A 252 15.26 7.43 14.54
CA GLY A 252 14.02 7.00 15.18
C GLY A 252 12.79 7.31 14.33
N SER A 253 12.71 8.53 13.77
CA SER A 253 11.63 8.94 12.87
C SER A 253 11.55 8.04 11.63
N VAL A 254 12.69 7.62 11.08
CA VAL A 254 12.74 6.69 9.94
C VAL A 254 12.18 5.31 10.30
N ILE A 255 12.49 4.79 11.48
CA ILE A 255 11.92 3.52 11.97
C ILE A 255 10.40 3.65 12.13
N VAL A 256 9.93 4.76 12.70
CA VAL A 256 8.50 5.06 12.85
C VAL A 256 7.80 5.11 11.49
N ILE A 257 8.43 5.67 10.46
CA ILE A 257 7.91 5.67 9.09
C ILE A 257 7.75 4.24 8.56
N VAL A 258 8.77 3.38 8.70
CA VAL A 258 8.69 1.98 8.24
C VAL A 258 7.52 1.26 8.90
N LEU A 259 7.41 1.37 10.23
CA LEU A 259 6.40 0.67 11.01
C LEU A 259 5.01 1.16 10.63
N ASN A 260 4.78 2.47 10.60
CA ASN A 260 3.47 3.02 10.27
C ASN A 260 3.10 2.77 8.81
N ALA A 261 4.01 2.94 7.84
CA ALA A 261 3.73 2.63 6.43
C ALA A 261 3.37 1.15 6.26
N THR A 262 4.02 0.26 7.00
CA THR A 262 3.68 -1.17 6.98
C THR A 262 2.28 -1.42 7.56
N ILE A 263 1.98 -0.88 8.75
CA ILE A 263 0.66 -1.06 9.38
C ILE A 263 -0.46 -0.44 8.54
N ALA A 264 -0.23 0.77 8.03
CA ALA A 264 -1.19 1.50 7.21
C ALA A 264 -1.43 0.81 5.87
N ALA A 265 -0.38 0.26 5.24
CA ALA A 265 -0.51 -0.51 4.01
C ALA A 265 -1.44 -1.73 4.19
N ILE A 266 -1.38 -2.43 5.33
CA ILE A 266 -2.31 -3.54 5.65
C ILE A 266 -3.74 -3.03 5.81
N GLY A 267 -3.91 -1.89 6.48
CA GLY A 267 -5.23 -1.29 6.73
C GLY A 267 -5.86 -0.60 5.51
N THR A 268 -5.12 -0.48 4.39
CA THR A 268 -5.57 0.25 3.21
C THR A 268 -6.38 -0.64 2.27
N ALA A 269 -7.61 -0.23 2.00
CA ALA A 269 -8.52 -0.92 1.09
C ALA A 269 -7.92 -1.13 -0.32
N SER A 270 -8.33 -2.22 -0.97
CA SER A 270 -7.87 -2.65 -2.31
C SER A 270 -8.41 -1.85 -3.50
N ILE A 271 -8.60 -0.55 -3.31
CA ILE A 271 -9.22 0.37 -4.28
C ILE A 271 -8.24 1.51 -4.63
N PRO A 272 -8.33 2.10 -5.84
CA PRO A 272 -7.50 3.23 -6.23
C PRO A 272 -7.51 4.39 -5.21
N ASN A 273 -6.37 5.07 -5.08
CA ASN A 273 -6.17 6.27 -4.26
C ASN A 273 -6.40 6.10 -2.74
N ALA A 274 -6.64 4.88 -2.25
CA ALA A 274 -6.85 4.61 -0.81
C ALA A 274 -5.61 4.92 0.06
N ALA A 275 -4.41 4.92 -0.53
CA ALA A 275 -3.13 5.19 0.13
C ALA A 275 -2.95 6.65 0.58
N LEU A 276 -3.92 7.53 0.32
CA LEU A 276 -3.83 8.93 0.74
C LEU A 276 -4.27 9.15 2.18
N VAL A 277 -5.20 8.34 2.67
CA VAL A 277 -5.66 8.41 4.07
C VAL A 277 -4.54 7.95 5.00
N SER A 278 -3.79 6.93 4.60
CA SER A 278 -2.62 6.42 5.34
C SER A 278 -1.49 7.43 5.46
N PHE A 279 -1.31 8.35 4.50
CA PHE A 279 -0.32 9.42 4.64
C PHE A 279 -0.57 10.32 5.84
N VAL A 280 -1.83 10.66 6.07
CA VAL A 280 -2.23 11.51 7.20
C VAL A 280 -1.86 10.83 8.52
N THR A 281 -2.06 9.51 8.62
CA THR A 281 -1.74 8.75 9.82
C THR A 281 -0.24 8.71 10.09
N ILE A 282 0.58 8.56 9.06
CA ILE A 282 2.04 8.53 9.19
C ILE A 282 2.58 9.91 9.57
N LEU A 283 2.08 10.99 8.95
CA LEU A 283 2.51 12.35 9.30
C LEU A 283 2.11 12.75 10.73
N GLN A 284 0.91 12.36 11.17
CA GLN A 284 0.49 12.55 12.56
C GLN A 284 1.35 11.78 13.55
N ALA A 285 1.73 10.53 13.23
CA ALA A 285 2.61 9.73 14.08
C ALA A 285 4.01 10.34 14.25
N LEU A 286 4.40 11.26 13.36
CA LEU A 286 5.66 12.00 13.42
C LEU A 286 5.50 13.42 14.00
N SER A 287 4.28 13.82 14.40
CA SER A 287 3.96 15.20 14.78
C SER A 287 4.22 16.21 13.67
N LEU A 288 4.05 15.80 12.41
CA LEU A 288 4.30 16.59 11.20
C LEU A 288 2.99 16.99 10.49
N THR A 289 1.94 17.28 11.26
CA THR A 289 0.59 17.54 10.74
C THR A 289 0.52 18.80 9.89
N GLN A 290 1.44 19.76 10.05
CA GLN A 290 1.49 20.94 9.18
C GLN A 290 1.71 20.63 7.70
N TYR A 291 2.29 19.46 7.36
CA TYR A 291 2.59 19.09 5.97
C TYR A 291 1.51 18.23 5.30
N ILE A 292 0.35 18.05 5.94
CA ILE A 292 -0.77 17.26 5.38
C ILE A 292 -1.27 17.86 4.06
N SER A 293 -1.24 19.20 3.92
CA SER A 293 -1.64 19.87 2.67
C SER A 293 -0.78 19.47 1.47
N ASP A 294 0.48 19.09 1.71
CA ASP A 294 1.42 18.76 0.63
C ASP A 294 1.18 17.37 0.05
N ILE A 295 0.40 16.51 0.70
CA ILE A 295 -0.08 15.25 0.11
C ILE A 295 -0.81 15.51 -1.21
N SER A 296 -1.46 16.68 -1.35
CA SER A 296 -2.15 17.08 -2.58
C SER A 296 -1.24 17.10 -3.81
N ILE A 297 0.05 17.40 -3.66
CA ILE A 297 0.99 17.42 -4.79
C ILE A 297 1.29 16.01 -5.30
N LEU A 298 1.28 15.02 -4.41
CA LEU A 298 1.48 13.63 -4.76
C LEU A 298 0.29 13.11 -5.57
N PHE A 299 -0.90 13.65 -5.35
CA PHE A 299 -2.09 13.30 -6.12
C PHE A 299 -1.90 13.53 -7.62
N ALA A 300 -1.22 14.61 -7.99
CA ALA A 300 -0.95 14.98 -9.38
C ALA A 300 -0.33 13.84 -10.20
N VAL A 301 0.42 12.97 -9.52
CA VAL A 301 1.21 11.89 -10.11
C VAL A 301 0.77 10.49 -9.67
N ASP A 302 -0.09 10.37 -8.66
CA ASP A 302 -0.53 9.08 -8.12
C ASP A 302 -1.33 8.26 -9.13
N TRP A 303 -1.98 8.89 -10.12
CA TRP A 303 -2.70 8.15 -11.16
C TRP A 303 -1.78 7.22 -11.97
N VAL A 304 -0.50 7.59 -12.18
CA VAL A 304 0.51 6.72 -12.82
C VAL A 304 1.10 5.75 -11.82
N LEU A 305 1.53 6.27 -10.67
CA LEU A 305 2.23 5.47 -9.65
C LEU A 305 1.33 4.36 -9.09
N GLY A 306 0.04 4.65 -8.94
CA GLY A 306 -0.99 3.71 -8.51
C GLY A 306 -1.09 2.47 -9.40
N MET A 307 -0.96 2.61 -10.72
CA MET A 307 -1.00 1.47 -11.66
C MET A 307 0.13 0.48 -11.36
N PHE A 308 1.37 0.98 -11.26
CA PHE A 308 2.54 0.14 -10.98
C PHE A 308 2.46 -0.48 -9.59
N ARG A 309 2.01 0.30 -8.61
CA ARG A 309 1.89 -0.10 -7.22
C ARG A 309 0.92 -1.28 -7.05
N THR A 310 -0.23 -1.20 -7.71
CA THR A 310 -1.20 -2.30 -7.76
C THR A 310 -0.61 -3.54 -8.42
N ALA A 311 0.10 -3.37 -9.54
CA ALA A 311 0.75 -4.49 -10.22
C ALA A 311 1.79 -5.21 -9.34
N VAL A 312 2.60 -4.47 -8.59
CA VAL A 312 3.58 -5.04 -7.64
C VAL A 312 2.88 -5.83 -6.53
N ASN A 313 1.76 -5.34 -6.00
CA ASN A 313 1.00 -6.04 -4.96
C ASN A 313 0.44 -7.38 -5.48
N VAL A 314 -0.20 -7.36 -6.66
CA VAL A 314 -0.72 -8.57 -7.32
C VAL A 314 0.41 -9.55 -7.64
N TRP A 315 1.57 -9.06 -8.05
CA TRP A 315 2.75 -9.89 -8.27
C TRP A 315 3.26 -10.56 -6.98
N GLY A 316 3.24 -9.82 -5.87
CA GLY A 316 3.56 -10.38 -4.55
C GLY A 316 2.60 -11.50 -4.14
N ASP A 317 1.30 -11.35 -4.40
CA ASP A 317 0.28 -12.38 -4.12
C ASP A 317 0.54 -13.66 -4.92
N ALA A 318 0.86 -13.50 -6.20
CA ALA A 318 1.24 -14.60 -7.09
C ALA A 318 2.49 -15.34 -6.58
N CYS A 319 3.54 -14.59 -6.21
CA CYS A 319 4.77 -15.15 -5.66
C CYS A 319 4.51 -15.94 -4.37
N ALA A 320 3.72 -15.37 -3.44
CA ALA A 320 3.37 -16.02 -2.19
C ALA A 320 2.58 -17.32 -2.43
N CYS A 321 1.62 -17.30 -3.35
CA CYS A 321 0.84 -18.49 -3.73
C CYS A 321 1.75 -19.63 -4.23
N VAL A 322 2.68 -19.32 -5.14
CA VAL A 322 3.63 -20.32 -5.67
C VAL A 322 4.58 -20.85 -4.59
N ILE A 323 5.06 -20.00 -3.68
CA ILE A 323 5.96 -20.41 -2.60
C ILE A 323 5.23 -21.37 -1.65
N ILE A 324 4.02 -21.02 -1.21
CA ILE A 324 3.23 -21.85 -0.29
C ILE A 324 2.85 -23.18 -0.94
N ASP A 325 2.46 -23.18 -2.21
CA ASP A 325 2.18 -24.42 -2.96
C ASP A 325 3.41 -25.31 -3.11
N ALA A 326 4.58 -24.74 -3.40
CA ALA A 326 5.83 -25.50 -3.47
C ALA A 326 6.18 -26.14 -2.11
N TRP A 327 5.97 -25.43 -1.00
CA TRP A 327 6.17 -25.97 0.35
C TRP A 327 5.17 -27.07 0.68
N ASN A 328 3.88 -26.89 0.34
CA ASN A 328 2.87 -27.93 0.53
C ASN A 328 3.24 -29.21 -0.22
N LYS A 329 3.60 -29.09 -1.51
CA LYS A 329 4.05 -30.22 -2.34
C LYS A 329 5.28 -30.92 -1.77
N HIS A 330 6.22 -30.17 -1.18
CA HIS A 330 7.38 -30.75 -0.50
C HIS A 330 6.98 -31.52 0.76
N HIS A 331 6.07 -30.96 1.57
CA HIS A 331 5.58 -31.58 2.79
C HIS A 331 4.78 -32.87 2.51
N SER A 332 3.87 -32.87 1.53
CA SER A 332 3.11 -34.06 1.15
C SER A 332 4.01 -35.20 0.64
N ARG A 333 5.12 -34.87 -0.04
CA ARG A 333 6.12 -35.84 -0.50
C ARG A 333 6.87 -36.50 0.68
N MET A 334 7.18 -35.73 1.72
CA MET A 334 7.87 -36.27 2.91
C MET A 334 6.96 -37.16 3.77
N ASN A 335 5.65 -36.85 3.81
CA ASN A 335 4.70 -37.53 4.68
C ASN A 335 3.86 -38.63 3.99
N GLY A 336 4.14 -38.94 2.72
CA GLY A 336 3.51 -40.07 2.01
C GLY A 336 2.00 -39.94 1.73
N PHE A 337 1.42 -38.73 1.82
CA PHE A 337 0.01 -38.53 1.52
C PHE A 337 -0.24 -38.67 0.00
N PRO A 338 -1.14 -39.57 -0.44
CA PRO A 338 -1.42 -39.75 -1.86
C PRO A 338 -2.10 -38.50 -2.44
N ARG A 339 -1.64 -38.06 -3.62
CA ARG A 339 -2.23 -36.95 -4.35
C ARG A 339 -3.66 -37.29 -4.75
N HIS A 340 -4.63 -36.43 -4.42
CA HIS A 340 -5.93 -36.43 -5.09
C HIS A 340 -5.73 -36.09 -6.56
N THR A 341 -5.58 -37.14 -7.37
CA THR A 341 -5.37 -37.03 -8.81
C THR A 341 -6.73 -36.71 -9.44
N ARG A 342 -6.89 -35.48 -9.93
CA ARG A 342 -8.11 -35.04 -10.61
C ARG A 342 -8.19 -35.78 -11.95
N GLN A 343 -9.04 -36.81 -12.04
CA GLN A 343 -9.47 -37.38 -13.32
C GLN A 343 -10.20 -36.27 -14.08
N ILE A 344 -9.59 -35.75 -15.14
CA ILE A 344 -10.28 -34.94 -16.14
C ILE A 344 -11.08 -35.94 -16.97
N GLY A 345 -12.39 -35.97 -16.74
CA GLY A 345 -13.33 -36.76 -17.51
C GLY A 345 -13.30 -36.32 -18.98
N HIS A 346 -12.92 -37.24 -19.86
CA HIS A 346 -13.21 -37.13 -21.28
C HIS A 346 -14.72 -37.23 -21.48
N THR A 347 -15.39 -36.09 -21.61
CA THR A 347 -16.73 -36.05 -22.20
C THR A 347 -16.60 -36.31 -23.71
N LYS A 348 -16.63 -37.58 -24.09
CA LYS A 348 -17.08 -38.02 -25.41
C LYS A 348 -18.41 -38.74 -25.21
N MET A 349 -19.50 -37.99 -25.30
CA MET A 349 -20.76 -38.55 -25.79
C MET A 349 -21.07 -37.79 -27.06
N LEU A 350 -20.62 -38.38 -28.17
CA LEU A 350 -21.11 -38.06 -29.49
C LEU A 350 -22.55 -38.58 -29.57
N HIS A 351 -23.45 -37.66 -29.91
CA HIS A 351 -24.71 -37.97 -30.58
C HIS A 351 -24.41 -38.66 -31.93
N ASP A 352 -25.42 -39.41 -32.40
CA ASP A 352 -25.52 -40.19 -33.64
C ASP A 352 -24.86 -41.59 -33.56
N GLU A 353 -25.49 -42.70 -33.94
CA GLU A 353 -26.43 -42.94 -35.04
C GLU A 353 -27.46 -44.05 -34.71
N ASP A 354 -28.48 -44.08 -35.57
CA ASP A 354 -29.59 -45.02 -35.75
C ASP A 354 -29.25 -46.53 -35.66
N GLY A 355 -30.25 -47.31 -35.23
CA GLY A 355 -30.29 -48.78 -35.29
C GLY A 355 -31.46 -49.38 -34.53
#